data_AF-A0A444J676-F1
#
_entry.id   AF-A0A444J676-F1
#
_cell.length_a   1.000
_cell.length_b   1.000
_cell.length_c   1.000
_cell.angle_alpha   90.00
_cell.angle_beta   90.00
_cell.angle_gamma   90.00
#
_symmetry.space_group_name_H-M   'P 1'
#
loop_
_entity.id
_entity.type
_entity.pdbx_description
1 polymer ?
#
loop_
_entity_poly.entity_id
_entity_poly.type
_entity_poly.pdbx_seq_one_letter_code
_entity_poly.pdbx_strand_id
1 'polypeptide(L)'
;MKTMHETCYPAPLPKHVAIIMDGNGRWAQQRHRPRLFGHKAGADSVREAVETAREIGVRHLTLYAFSTENWRRPGLEVKGLMTLLKTYLKSELDTMKKNGIRLQCFGQKERLPDDVRKMLDKVIAETEHCSKLRLNLCLSYGSRTEMIELSRRSVGNVHPVS
;
A
#
# COMPACT_ATOMS: atom_id res chain seq x y z
N MET A 1 -20.07 19.51 -5.84
CA MET A 1 -18.85 19.35 -6.68
C MET A 1 -17.98 20.57 -6.39
N LYS A 2 -17.02 20.46 -5.46
CA LYS A 2 -16.13 21.59 -5.16
C LYS A 2 -15.23 21.80 -6.38
N THR A 3 -15.25 23.02 -6.90
CA THR A 3 -14.39 23.50 -7.98
C THR A 3 -12.93 23.15 -7.68
N MET A 4 -12.24 22.59 -8.67
CA MET A 4 -10.79 22.50 -8.65
C MET A 4 -10.26 23.93 -8.63
N HIS A 5 -9.92 24.43 -7.45
CA HIS A 5 -9.07 25.61 -7.36
C HIS A 5 -7.76 25.23 -8.03
N GLU A 6 -7.39 25.95 -9.09
CA GLU A 6 -6.02 26.00 -9.61
C GLU A 6 -5.13 26.44 -8.45
N THR A 7 -4.65 25.45 -7.69
CA THR A 7 -3.62 25.64 -6.70
C THR A 7 -2.35 25.79 -7.52
N CYS A 8 -1.91 27.04 -7.68
CA CYS A 8 -0.63 27.38 -8.28
C CYS A 8 0.47 26.84 -7.36
N TYR A 9 0.84 25.57 -7.55
CA TYR A 9 2.00 25.01 -6.88
C TYR A 9 3.23 25.72 -7.46
N PRO A 10 4.09 26.34 -6.62
CA PRO A 10 5.27 27.08 -7.08
C PRO A 10 6.30 26.18 -7.78
N ALA A 11 6.13 24.86 -7.71
CA ALA A 11 6.93 23.85 -8.37
C ALA A 11 6.01 22.77 -8.99
N PRO A 12 6.43 22.12 -10.09
CA PRO A 12 5.67 21.03 -10.69
C PRO A 12 5.44 19.90 -9.69
N LEU A 13 4.22 19.35 -9.68
CA LEU A 13 3.86 18.25 -8.80
C LEU A 13 4.70 16.99 -9.07
N PRO A 14 5.09 16.25 -8.02
CA PRO A 14 5.81 15.00 -8.19
C PRO A 14 4.93 13.97 -8.91
N LYS A 15 5.49 13.31 -9.93
CA LYS A 15 4.80 12.21 -10.62
C LYS A 15 4.60 11.00 -9.71
N HIS A 16 5.50 10.80 -8.74
CA HIS A 16 5.51 9.65 -7.84
C HIS A 16 5.91 10.09 -6.42
N VAL A 17 5.07 9.75 -5.45
CA VAL A 17 5.35 9.90 -4.02
C VAL A 17 5.41 8.53 -3.35
N ALA A 18 6.41 8.29 -2.51
CA ALA A 18 6.50 7.10 -1.68
C ALA A 18 6.46 7.48 -0.20
N ILE A 19 5.64 6.79 0.59
CA ILE A 19 5.41 7.07 2.01
C ILE A 19 5.77 5.83 2.84
N ILE A 20 6.64 6.02 3.83
CA ILE A 20 6.89 5.04 4.89
C ILE A 20 5.99 5.41 6.07
N MET A 21 5.02 4.56 6.38
CA MET A 21 3.98 4.84 7.37
C MET A 21 4.43 4.44 8.77
N ASP A 22 5.47 5.09 9.27
CA ASP A 22 6.02 4.83 10.60
C ASP A 22 5.32 5.67 11.69
N GLY A 23 5.48 5.26 12.95
CA GLY A 23 5.05 6.03 14.12
C GLY A 23 3.73 5.57 14.73
N ASN A 24 2.93 4.75 14.04
CA ASN A 24 1.63 4.26 14.52
C ASN A 24 1.69 3.65 15.94
N GLY A 25 2.65 2.76 16.18
CA GLY A 25 2.83 2.13 17.50
C GLY A 25 3.25 3.14 18.58
N ARG A 26 4.14 4.09 18.25
CA ARG A 26 4.61 5.14 19.17
C ARG A 26 3.48 6.11 19.52
N TRP A 27 2.69 6.51 18.53
CA TRP A 27 1.53 7.39 18.69
C TRP A 27 0.48 6.78 19.64
N ALA A 28 0.24 5.46 19.54
CA ALA A 28 -0.66 4.75 20.43
C ALA A 28 -0.10 4.65 21.87
N GLN A 29 1.19 4.36 22.02
CA GLN A 29 1.85 4.28 23.32
C GLN A 29 1.81 5.60 24.08
N GLN A 30 2.05 6.74 23.41
CA GLN A 30 1.92 8.08 24.00
C GLN A 30 0.50 8.38 24.54
N ARG A 31 -0.51 7.64 24.07
CA ARG A 31 -1.92 7.78 24.47
C ARG A 31 -2.36 6.66 25.42
N HIS A 32 -1.44 5.84 25.92
CA HIS A 32 -1.74 4.68 26.76
C HIS A 32 -2.76 3.75 26.08
N ARG A 33 -2.59 3.52 24.77
CA ARG A 33 -3.42 2.62 23.96
C ARG A 33 -2.60 1.50 23.34
N PRO A 34 -3.21 0.33 23.06
CA PRO A 34 -2.54 -0.76 22.34
C PRO A 34 -2.05 -0.31 20.95
N ARG A 35 -0.94 -0.87 20.47
CA ARG A 35 -0.35 -0.51 19.15
C ARG A 35 -1.36 -0.61 17.99
N LEU A 36 -2.26 -1.60 18.04
CA LEU A 36 -3.31 -1.80 17.04
C LEU A 36 -4.23 -0.57 16.90
N PHE A 37 -4.45 0.18 17.98
CA PHE A 37 -5.21 1.43 17.95
C PHE A 37 -4.53 2.48 17.04
N GLY A 38 -3.21 2.61 17.14
CA GLY A 38 -2.44 3.49 16.26
C GLY A 38 -2.43 3.01 14.82
N HIS A 39 -2.42 1.70 14.58
CA HIS A 39 -2.54 1.16 13.23
C HIS A 39 -3.90 1.43 12.59
N LYS A 40 -4.98 1.44 13.37
CA LYS A 40 -6.30 1.86 12.89
C LYS A 40 -6.30 3.33 12.50
N ALA A 41 -5.74 4.21 13.34
CA ALA A 41 -5.58 5.63 13.00
C ALA A 41 -4.72 5.82 11.74
N GLY A 42 -3.66 5.03 11.59
CA GLY A 42 -2.83 5.03 10.39
C GLY A 42 -3.60 4.65 9.12
N ALA A 43 -4.60 3.76 9.20
CA ALA A 43 -5.45 3.42 8.05
C ALA A 43 -6.33 4.61 7.62
N ASP A 44 -6.77 5.45 8.55
CA ASP A 44 -7.50 6.67 8.24
C ASP A 44 -6.59 7.72 7.60
N SER A 45 -5.36 7.89 8.10
CA SER A 45 -4.34 8.74 7.46
C SER A 45 -3.97 8.27 6.05
N VAL A 46 -3.97 6.96 5.81
CA VAL A 46 -3.77 6.40 4.46
C VAL A 46 -4.89 6.79 3.52
N ARG A 47 -6.15 6.71 3.98
CA ARG A 47 -7.31 7.12 3.18
C ARG A 47 -7.16 8.58 2.75
N GLU A 48 -6.87 9.47 3.70
CA GLU A 48 -6.67 10.90 3.45
C GLU A 48 -5.52 11.16 2.46
N ALA A 49 -4.39 10.47 2.62
CA ALA A 49 -3.24 10.59 1.72
C ALA A 49 -3.57 10.12 0.29
N VAL A 50 -4.32 9.03 0.14
CA VAL A 50 -4.74 8.50 -1.16
C VAL A 50 -5.73 9.45 -1.84
N GLU A 51 -6.72 9.94 -1.10
CA GLU A 51 -7.71 10.92 -1.60
C GLU A 51 -7.02 12.21 -2.04
N THR A 52 -6.14 12.75 -1.19
CA THR A 52 -5.40 13.98 -1.49
C THR A 52 -4.49 13.79 -2.70
N ALA A 53 -3.71 12.70 -2.76
CA ALA A 53 -2.87 12.40 -3.91
C ALA A 53 -3.69 12.32 -5.22
N ARG A 54 -4.89 11.74 -5.14
CA ARG A 54 -5.81 11.69 -6.27
C ARG A 54 -6.34 13.07 -6.64
N GLU A 55 -6.75 13.88 -5.68
CA GLU A 55 -7.32 15.23 -5.89
C GLU A 55 -6.31 16.18 -6.52
N ILE A 56 -5.08 16.19 -6.02
CA ILE A 56 -4.02 17.08 -6.53
C ILE A 56 -3.39 16.56 -7.83
N GLY A 57 -3.67 15.32 -8.23
CA GLY A 57 -3.23 14.78 -9.53
C GLY A 57 -1.87 14.06 -9.52
N VAL A 58 -1.40 13.58 -8.37
CA VAL A 58 -0.26 12.66 -8.30
C VAL A 58 -0.59 11.39 -9.08
N ARG A 59 0.35 10.90 -9.90
CA ARG A 59 0.12 9.74 -10.77
C ARG A 59 0.43 8.41 -10.09
N HIS A 60 1.40 8.39 -9.19
CA HIS A 60 1.83 7.21 -8.46
C HIS A 60 1.98 7.51 -6.97
N LEU A 61 1.32 6.72 -6.13
CA LEU A 61 1.48 6.74 -4.68
C LEU A 61 1.92 5.35 -4.22
N THR A 62 3.07 5.26 -3.55
CA THR A 62 3.57 3.99 -2.99
C THR A 62 3.56 4.05 -1.48
N LEU A 63 2.91 3.07 -0.86
CA LEU A 63 2.79 2.98 0.58
C LEU A 63 3.54 1.75 1.09
N TYR A 64 4.48 2.00 1.99
CA TYR A 64 5.21 0.94 2.67
C TYR A 64 4.35 0.37 3.81
N ALA A 65 3.49 -0.59 3.49
CA ALA A 65 2.41 -1.04 4.36
C ALA A 65 2.80 -2.16 5.32
N PHE A 66 3.64 -3.11 4.88
CA PHE A 66 4.08 -4.20 5.75
C PHE A 66 5.44 -4.75 5.30
N SER A 67 6.44 -4.72 6.17
CA SER A 67 7.81 -5.18 5.88
C SER A 67 8.01 -6.68 6.15
N THR A 68 9.09 -7.26 5.61
CA THR A 68 9.53 -8.62 5.98
C THR A 68 9.85 -8.78 7.46
N GLU A 69 10.34 -7.73 8.11
CA GLU A 69 10.69 -7.69 9.53
C GLU A 69 9.44 -7.60 10.41
N ASN A 70 8.33 -7.08 9.89
CA ASN A 70 7.08 -6.98 10.65
C ASN A 70 6.51 -8.36 11.02
N TRP A 71 6.91 -9.43 10.33
CA TRP A 71 6.59 -10.80 10.70
C TRP A 71 7.22 -11.24 12.04
N ARG A 72 8.24 -10.54 12.54
CA ARG A 72 8.88 -10.83 13.85
C ARG A 72 8.12 -10.23 15.03
N ARG A 73 7.03 -9.50 14.80
CA ARG A 73 6.18 -8.92 15.85
C ARG A 73 5.31 -10.01 16.52
N PRO A 74 4.74 -9.74 17.71
CA PRO A 74 3.83 -10.68 18.36
C PRO A 74 2.69 -11.14 17.45
N GLY A 75 2.35 -12.43 17.47
CA GLY A 75 1.37 -13.01 16.54
C GLY A 75 -0.02 -12.35 16.57
N LEU A 76 -0.45 -11.88 17.74
CA LEU A 76 -1.70 -11.11 17.88
C LEU A 76 -1.65 -9.76 17.16
N GLU A 77 -0.51 -9.07 17.17
CA GLU A 77 -0.32 -7.81 16.44
C GLU A 77 -0.34 -8.06 14.92
N VAL A 78 0.38 -9.08 14.46
CA VAL A 78 0.38 -9.48 13.04
C VAL A 78 -1.03 -9.83 12.57
N LYS A 79 -1.78 -10.63 13.34
CA LYS A 79 -3.18 -10.97 13.02
C LYS A 79 -4.06 -9.72 12.95
N GLY A 80 -3.90 -8.78 13.89
CA GLY A 80 -4.61 -7.50 13.87
C GLY A 80 -4.32 -6.67 12.61
N LEU A 81 -3.06 -6.59 12.20
CA LEU A 81 -2.64 -5.89 10.97
C LEU A 81 -3.26 -6.51 9.71
N MET A 82 -3.30 -7.84 9.63
CA MET A 82 -3.92 -8.57 8.52
C MET A 82 -5.44 -8.31 8.45
N THR A 83 -6.11 -8.30 9.60
CA THR A 83 -7.54 -7.93 9.68
C THR A 83 -7.78 -6.49 9.24
N LEU A 84 -6.95 -5.55 9.66
CA LEU A 84 -7.04 -4.14 9.24
C LEU A 84 -6.85 -4.00 7.73
N LEU A 85 -5.82 -4.65 7.16
CA LEU A 85 -5.56 -4.63 5.72
C LEU A 85 -6.77 -5.15 4.93
N LYS A 86 -7.31 -6.32 5.31
CA LYS A 86 -8.50 -6.89 4.66
C LYS A 86 -9.71 -5.96 4.76
N THR A 87 -9.88 -5.31 5.91
CA THR A 87 -10.99 -4.38 6.15
C THR A 87 -10.87 -3.15 5.27
N TYR A 88 -9.69 -2.55 5.19
CA TYR A 88 -9.37 -1.43 4.31
C TYR A 88 -9.62 -1.78 2.84
N LEU A 89 -9.07 -2.90 2.36
CA LEU A 89 -9.26 -3.35 0.97
C LEU A 89 -10.74 -3.52 0.61
N LYS A 90 -11.53 -4.08 1.54
CA LYS A 90 -12.97 -4.25 1.36
C LYS A 90 -13.73 -2.91 1.36
N SER A 91 -13.41 -2.01 2.28
CA SER A 91 -14.14 -0.74 2.42
C SER A 91 -13.80 0.26 1.32
N GLU A 92 -12.56 0.25 0.83
CA GLU A 92 -12.08 1.23 -0.14
C GLU A 92 -12.30 0.83 -1.60
N LEU A 93 -12.72 -0.39 -1.89
CA LEU A 93 -12.85 -0.87 -3.28
C LEU A 93 -13.72 0.05 -4.14
N ASP A 94 -14.93 0.37 -3.68
CA ASP A 94 -15.85 1.21 -4.44
C ASP A 94 -15.33 2.65 -4.56
N THR A 95 -14.70 3.16 -3.51
CA THR A 95 -14.02 4.46 -3.50
C THR A 95 -12.90 4.50 -4.54
N MET A 96 -12.06 3.46 -4.59
CA MET A 96 -10.97 3.34 -5.56
C MET A 96 -11.51 3.34 -6.99
N LYS A 97 -12.55 2.53 -7.28
CA LYS A 97 -13.19 2.49 -8.60
C LYS A 97 -13.77 3.84 -9.00
N LYS A 98 -14.56 4.46 -8.12
CA LYS A 98 -15.17 5.79 -8.34
C LYS A 98 -14.12 6.86 -8.63
N ASN A 99 -12.99 6.81 -7.93
CA ASN A 99 -11.90 7.77 -8.07
C ASN A 99 -10.92 7.42 -9.21
N GLY A 100 -11.08 6.27 -9.87
CA GLY A 100 -10.18 5.79 -10.91
C GLY A 100 -8.78 5.47 -10.39
N ILE A 101 -8.71 4.91 -9.19
CA ILE A 101 -7.48 4.47 -8.53
C ILE A 101 -7.26 3.00 -8.88
N ARG A 102 -6.08 2.68 -9.42
CA ARG A 102 -5.62 1.32 -9.71
C ARG A 102 -4.73 0.84 -8.58
N LEU A 103 -5.09 -0.28 -7.96
CA LEU A 103 -4.27 -0.92 -6.94
C LEU A 103 -3.24 -1.87 -7.57
N GLN A 104 -2.01 -1.82 -7.06
CA GLN A 104 -0.95 -2.80 -7.32
C GLN A 104 -0.30 -3.21 -6.00
N CYS A 105 0.26 -4.42 -5.96
CA CYS A 105 1.00 -4.91 -4.79
C CYS A 105 2.42 -5.30 -5.20
N PHE A 106 3.39 -4.91 -4.37
CA PHE A 106 4.78 -5.34 -4.45
C PHE A 106 5.18 -6.10 -3.19
N GLY A 107 6.09 -7.07 -3.32
CA GLY A 107 6.54 -7.94 -2.23
C GLY A 107 5.93 -9.35 -2.26
N GLN A 108 6.08 -10.08 -1.15
CA GLN A 108 5.74 -11.51 -1.07
C GLN A 108 4.28 -11.72 -0.63
N LYS A 109 3.35 -11.55 -1.58
CA LYS A 109 1.91 -11.69 -1.31
C LYS A 109 1.51 -13.09 -0.85
N GLU A 110 2.32 -14.11 -1.18
CA GLU A 110 2.14 -15.51 -0.81
C GLU A 110 2.29 -15.73 0.70
N ARG A 111 2.95 -14.81 1.41
CA ARG A 111 3.06 -14.87 2.88
C ARG A 111 1.83 -14.34 3.60
N LEU A 112 0.92 -13.66 2.89
CA LEU A 112 -0.31 -13.15 3.48
C LEU A 112 -1.27 -14.31 3.76
N PRO A 113 -2.09 -14.23 4.83
CA PRO A 113 -3.17 -15.20 5.02
C PRO A 113 -4.08 -15.27 3.80
N ASP A 114 -4.59 -16.47 3.49
CA ASP A 114 -5.31 -16.73 2.23
C ASP A 114 -6.52 -15.82 2.02
N ASP A 115 -7.26 -15.49 3.08
CA ASP A 115 -8.42 -14.63 3.00
C ASP A 115 -8.05 -13.16 2.72
N VAL A 116 -6.89 -12.70 3.20
CA VAL A 116 -6.33 -11.38 2.90
C VAL A 116 -5.81 -11.35 1.47
N ARG A 117 -5.07 -12.38 1.04
CA ARG A 117 -4.54 -12.51 -0.31
C ARG A 117 -5.66 -12.52 -1.36
N LYS A 118 -6.71 -13.31 -1.14
CA LYS A 118 -7.89 -13.35 -2.02
C LYS A 118 -8.59 -11.99 -2.12
N MET A 119 -8.71 -11.27 -1.00
CA MET A 119 -9.28 -9.91 -1.02
C MET A 119 -8.40 -8.94 -1.81
N LEU A 120 -7.08 -8.99 -1.59
CA LEU A 120 -6.11 -8.17 -2.32
C LEU A 120 -6.15 -8.43 -3.82
N ASP A 121 -6.09 -9.70 -4.24
CA ASP A 121 -6.15 -10.09 -5.65
C ASP A 121 -7.48 -9.64 -6.30
N LYS A 122 -8.61 -9.75 -5.57
CA LYS A 122 -9.91 -9.22 -6.03
C LYS A 122 -9.85 -7.71 -6.29
N VAL A 123 -9.34 -6.92 -5.34
CA VAL A 123 -9.29 -5.46 -5.49
C VAL A 123 -8.34 -5.04 -6.62
N ILE A 124 -7.21 -5.74 -6.80
CA ILE A 124 -6.29 -5.51 -7.92
C ILE A 124 -7.02 -5.73 -9.25
N ALA A 125 -7.73 -6.84 -9.41
CA ALA A 125 -8.47 -7.15 -10.64
C ALA A 125 -9.59 -6.11 -10.90
N GLU A 126 -10.40 -5.81 -9.89
CA GLU A 126 -11.52 -4.87 -9.99
C GLU A 126 -11.10 -3.42 -10.29
N THR A 127 -9.83 -3.08 -10.06
CA THR A 127 -9.29 -1.74 -10.28
C THR A 127 -8.29 -1.68 -11.45
N GLU A 128 -8.09 -2.76 -12.19
CA GLU A 128 -7.03 -2.84 -13.22
C GLU A 128 -7.19 -1.83 -14.37
N HIS A 129 -8.45 -1.51 -14.70
CA HIS A 129 -8.84 -0.59 -15.76
C HIS A 129 -8.74 0.89 -15.34
N CYS A 130 -8.52 1.16 -14.06
CA CYS A 130 -8.35 2.50 -13.53
C CYS A 130 -6.98 3.10 -13.93
N SER A 131 -6.93 4.41 -14.14
CA SER A 131 -5.72 5.07 -14.69
C SER A 131 -5.39 6.44 -14.10
N LYS A 132 -6.23 6.97 -13.20
CA LYS A 132 -6.08 8.33 -12.66
C LYS A 132 -5.00 8.41 -11.57
N LEU A 133 -4.90 7.39 -10.72
CA LEU A 133 -3.83 7.22 -9.73
C LEU A 133 -3.44 5.73 -9.67
N ARG A 134 -2.15 5.42 -9.65
CA ARG A 134 -1.65 4.08 -9.31
C ARG A 134 -1.26 4.05 -7.84
N LEU A 135 -1.99 3.28 -7.05
CA LEU A 135 -1.70 3.01 -5.64
C LEU A 135 -0.91 1.71 -5.54
N ASN A 136 0.33 1.81 -5.10
CA ASN A 136 1.23 0.67 -4.92
C ASN A 136 1.35 0.34 -3.43
N LEU A 137 0.92 -0.85 -3.02
CA LEU A 137 1.12 -1.33 -1.65
C LEU A 137 2.33 -2.27 -1.59
N CYS A 138 3.32 -1.93 -0.76
CA CYS A 138 4.42 -2.82 -0.44
C CYS A 138 4.02 -3.69 0.76
N LEU A 139 3.79 -4.99 0.52
CA LEU A 139 3.33 -5.97 1.50
C LEU A 139 4.29 -7.14 1.59
N SER A 140 4.67 -7.53 2.81
CA SER A 140 5.79 -8.46 3.04
C SER A 140 7.01 -8.08 2.21
N TYR A 141 7.28 -6.78 2.15
CA TYR A 141 8.27 -6.21 1.25
C TYR A 141 9.61 -6.03 1.97
N GLY A 142 10.70 -6.31 1.26
CA GLY A 142 12.06 -6.00 1.68
C GLY A 142 12.88 -5.71 0.43
N SER A 143 13.40 -4.48 0.30
CA SER A 143 14.06 -4.01 -0.93
C SER A 143 15.25 -4.88 -1.33
N ARG A 144 16.07 -5.30 -0.36
CA ARG A 144 17.18 -6.25 -0.61
C ARG A 144 16.68 -7.59 -1.13
N THR A 145 15.62 -8.13 -0.52
CA THR A 145 15.04 -9.40 -0.93
C THR A 145 14.48 -9.33 -2.34
N GLU A 146 13.84 -8.22 -2.71
CA GLU A 146 13.33 -8.00 -4.06
C GLU A 146 14.46 -7.92 -5.09
N MET A 147 15.54 -7.17 -4.82
CA MET A 147 16.70 -7.11 -5.72
C MET A 147 17.36 -8.48 -5.93
N ILE A 148 17.50 -9.27 -4.86
CA ILE A 148 18.07 -10.63 -4.94
C ILE A 148 17.16 -11.54 -5.77
N GLU A 149 15.85 -11.50 -5.53
CA GLU A 149 14.88 -12.32 -6.24
C GLU A 149 14.82 -11.97 -7.73
N LEU A 150 14.83 -10.68 -8.07
CA LEU A 150 14.93 -10.21 -9.45
C LEU A 150 16.22 -10.69 -10.10
N SER A 151 17.36 -10.59 -9.41
CA SER A 151 18.65 -11.06 -9.92
C SER A 151 18.62 -12.56 -10.22
N ARG A 152 18.03 -13.38 -9.33
CA ARG A 152 17.88 -14.83 -9.52
C ARG A 152 16.98 -15.16 -10.71
N ARG A 153 15.85 -14.46 -10.87
CA ARG A 153 14.93 -14.66 -12.00
C ARG A 153 15.58 -14.30 -13.34
N SER A 154 16.36 -13.23 -13.38
CA SER A 154 17.10 -12.84 -14.59
C SER A 154 18.14 -13.88 -14.99
N VAL A 155 18.82 -14.51 -14.03
CA VAL A 155 19.80 -15.60 -14.29
C VAL A 155 19.11 -16.94 -14.59
N GLY A 156 17.90 -17.19 -14.10
CA GLY A 156 17.11 -18.37 -14.47
C GLY A 156 16.55 -18.31 -15.90
N ASN A 157 16.44 -17.11 -16.49
CA ASN A 157 15.91 -16.86 -17.83
C ASN A 157 17.00 -16.64 -18.89
N VAL A 158 18.27 -16.98 -18.62
CA VAL A 158 19.27 -16.97 -19.70
C VAL A 158 18.98 -18.18 -20.60
N HIS A 159 18.35 -17.93 -21.74
CA HIS A 159 18.31 -18.90 -22.83
C HIS A 159 19.76 -19.34 -23.12
N PRO A 160 20.05 -20.65 -23.28
CA PRO A 160 21.36 -21.07 -23.73
C PRO A 160 21.62 -20.37 -25.07
N VAL A 161 22.69 -19.58 -25.11
CA VAL A 161 23.20 -19.03 -26.36
C VAL A 161 23.79 -20.22 -27.10
N SER A 162 22.99 -20.82 -27.97
CA SER A 162 23.43 -21.74 -29.03
C SER A 162 23.73 -20.94 -30.28
#